data_AF-A0A1S7PNL9-F1
#
_entry.id   AF-A0A1S7PNL9-F1
#
_cell.length_a   1.000
_cell.length_b   1.000
_cell.length_c   1.000
_cell.angle_alpha   90.00
_cell.angle_beta   90.00
_cell.angle_gamma   90.00
#
_symmetry.space_group_name_H-M   'P 1'
#
loop_
_entity.id
_entity.type
_entity.pdbx_description
1 polymer ?
#
loop_
_entity_poly.entity_id
_entity_poly.type
_entity_poly.pdbx_seq_one_letter_code
_entity_poly.pdbx_strand_id
1 'polypeptide(L)'
;MSIRKSWLSAAFLLASAGASFANGWFTKSEEDVFSGKQTAVMLGSAVSGSVYITCDAERNVSVSFIFPMKEDIDTSLKGVIVLKVDSGEAVRLDGEAYQHNEKYGGFKADVQDDQKATIVKSIGGAKKKILAGLHVESLDSKHSVDISPDGSTKAAGQFLKACELQ
;
A
#
# COMPACT_ATOMS: atom_id res chain seq x y z
N MET A 1 -69.82 4.94 -3.52
CA MET A 1 -68.96 5.39 -4.65
C MET A 1 -67.85 6.25 -4.05
N SER A 2 -66.61 5.75 -3.97
CA SER A 2 -65.59 5.77 -5.05
C SER A 2 -64.86 7.13 -5.04
N ILE A 3 -63.55 7.31 -4.88
CA ILE A 3 -62.34 6.48 -4.86
C ILE A 3 -61.34 7.17 -3.91
N ARG A 4 -60.53 6.36 -3.21
CA ARG A 4 -59.56 6.80 -2.20
C ARG A 4 -58.35 7.49 -2.84
N LYS A 5 -57.89 8.55 -2.17
CA LYS A 5 -56.74 9.40 -2.49
C LYS A 5 -55.45 8.60 -2.62
N SER A 6 -54.73 8.84 -3.72
CA SER A 6 -53.37 8.39 -3.99
C SER A 6 -52.44 8.67 -2.81
N TRP A 7 -51.79 7.63 -2.29
CA TRP A 7 -50.67 7.75 -1.37
C TRP A 7 -49.37 7.51 -2.13
N LEU A 8 -48.44 8.42 -1.90
CA LEU A 8 -47.17 8.57 -2.58
C LEU A 8 -46.31 7.31 -2.48
N SER A 9 -45.78 6.87 -3.62
CA SER A 9 -44.69 5.91 -3.69
C SER A 9 -43.48 6.46 -2.94
N ALA A 10 -43.05 5.76 -1.89
CA ALA A 10 -41.82 6.05 -1.18
C ALA A 10 -40.62 5.78 -2.09
N ALA A 11 -39.94 6.85 -2.51
CA ALA A 11 -38.66 6.78 -3.19
C ALA A 11 -37.59 6.27 -2.20
N PHE A 12 -37.14 5.04 -2.39
CA PHE A 12 -35.93 4.54 -1.74
C PHE A 12 -34.72 5.24 -2.38
N LEU A 13 -34.31 6.37 -1.80
CA LEU A 13 -33.02 6.98 -2.07
C LEU A 13 -31.95 6.02 -1.53
N LEU A 14 -31.47 5.13 -2.41
CA LEU A 14 -30.19 4.46 -2.23
C LEU A 14 -29.12 5.56 -2.24
N ALA A 15 -28.79 6.06 -1.05
CA ALA A 15 -27.58 6.83 -0.83
C ALA A 15 -26.41 5.88 -1.15
N SER A 16 -25.90 5.96 -2.38
CA SER A 16 -24.58 5.44 -2.71
C SER A 16 -23.59 6.23 -1.85
N ALA A 17 -23.22 5.66 -0.71
CA ALA A 17 -22.02 6.05 0.00
C ALA A 17 -20.84 5.76 -0.94
N GLY A 18 -20.53 6.71 -1.80
CA GLY A 18 -19.24 6.80 -2.44
C GLY A 18 -18.22 6.90 -1.32
N ALA A 19 -17.62 5.78 -0.95
CA ALA A 19 -16.45 5.79 -0.10
C ALA A 19 -15.38 6.56 -0.87
N SER A 20 -15.16 7.82 -0.50
CA SER A 20 -13.98 8.56 -0.89
C SER A 20 -12.77 7.81 -0.34
N PHE A 21 -12.21 6.88 -1.12
CA PHE A 21 -10.87 6.35 -0.89
C PHE A 21 -9.88 7.44 -1.30
N ALA A 22 -9.78 8.48 -0.48
CA ALA A 22 -8.81 9.54 -0.69
C ALA A 22 -8.17 9.87 0.67
N ASN A 23 -6.86 9.62 0.74
CA ASN A 23 -5.94 9.95 1.85
C ASN A 23 -5.89 8.94 3.00
N GLY A 24 -5.49 7.69 2.73
CA GLY A 24 -5.14 6.75 3.78
C GLY A 24 -4.61 5.43 3.26
N TRP A 25 -4.04 4.66 4.16
CA TRP A 25 -3.62 3.29 3.91
C TRP A 25 -4.84 2.38 3.74
N PHE A 26 -4.73 1.43 2.82
CA PHE A 26 -5.70 0.34 2.68
C PHE A 26 -5.01 -0.96 2.31
N THR A 27 -5.73 -2.05 2.55
CA THR A 27 -5.32 -3.39 2.13
C THR A 27 -6.43 -4.04 1.32
N LYS A 28 -6.05 -4.67 0.22
CA LYS A 28 -6.87 -5.60 -0.55
C LYS A 28 -6.29 -7.00 -0.40
N SER A 29 -7.14 -7.98 -0.15
CA SER A 29 -6.76 -9.39 -0.16
C SER A 29 -7.62 -10.15 -1.16
N GLU A 30 -7.03 -11.14 -1.79
CA GLU A 30 -7.68 -11.98 -2.80
C GLU A 30 -7.25 -13.43 -2.62
N GLU A 31 -8.12 -14.38 -2.93
CA GLU A 31 -7.77 -15.78 -2.96
C GLU A 31 -7.00 -16.09 -4.25
N ASP A 32 -5.83 -16.71 -4.13
CA ASP A 32 -5.10 -17.25 -5.26
C ASP A 32 -5.81 -18.50 -5.80
N VAL A 33 -6.15 -18.48 -7.09
CA VAL A 33 -6.97 -19.51 -7.73
C VAL A 33 -6.27 -20.87 -7.81
N PHE A 34 -4.94 -20.91 -7.76
CA PHE A 34 -4.17 -22.14 -7.91
C PHE A 34 -3.93 -22.85 -6.58
N SER A 35 -3.73 -22.10 -5.51
CA SER A 35 -3.41 -22.64 -4.18
C SER A 35 -4.56 -22.55 -3.17
N GLY A 36 -5.58 -21.72 -3.43
CA GLY A 36 -6.63 -21.38 -2.47
C GLY A 36 -6.16 -20.52 -1.29
N LYS A 37 -4.89 -20.09 -1.29
CA LYS A 37 -4.31 -19.25 -0.23
C LYS A 37 -4.62 -17.78 -0.50
N GLN A 38 -4.71 -16.99 0.57
CA GLN A 38 -4.89 -15.54 0.44
C GLN A 38 -3.60 -14.85 0.00
N THR A 39 -3.70 -13.89 -0.91
CA THR A 39 -2.68 -12.90 -1.24
C THR A 39 -3.11 -11.55 -0.69
N ALA A 40 -2.18 -10.61 -0.54
CA ALA A 40 -2.52 -9.27 -0.10
C ALA A 40 -1.65 -8.19 -0.72
N VAL A 41 -2.28 -7.03 -0.91
CA VAL A 41 -1.64 -5.78 -1.30
C VAL A 41 -2.02 -4.72 -0.28
N MET A 42 -1.04 -4.05 0.30
CA MET A 42 -1.21 -2.90 1.17
C MET A 42 -0.57 -1.67 0.53
N LEU A 43 -1.34 -0.59 0.40
CA LEU A 43 -0.92 0.64 -0.26
C LEU A 43 -1.04 1.82 0.70
N GLY A 44 0.03 2.62 0.79
CA GLY A 44 0.03 3.96 1.37
C GLY A 44 0.56 4.95 0.33
N SER A 45 -0.12 6.07 0.14
CA SER A 45 0.18 7.00 -0.96
C SER A 45 0.34 8.44 -0.48
N ALA A 46 1.30 9.13 -1.09
CA ALA A 46 1.43 10.58 -1.12
C ALA A 46 1.42 11.06 -2.59
N VAL A 47 1.36 12.37 -2.81
CA VAL A 47 1.23 12.95 -4.16
C VAL A 47 2.37 12.54 -5.10
N SER A 48 3.60 12.47 -4.58
CA SER A 48 4.81 12.23 -5.37
C SER A 48 5.39 10.81 -5.23
N GLY A 49 4.71 9.92 -4.51
CA GLY A 49 5.18 8.55 -4.34
C GLY A 49 4.33 7.74 -3.37
N SER A 50 4.40 6.42 -3.50
CA SER A 50 3.63 5.47 -2.73
C SER A 50 4.47 4.29 -2.24
N VAL A 51 4.11 3.75 -1.09
CA VAL A 51 4.60 2.48 -0.59
C VAL A 51 3.59 1.39 -0.94
N TYR A 52 4.03 0.39 -1.67
CA TYR A 52 3.25 -0.75 -2.11
C TYR A 52 3.84 -2.03 -1.53
N ILE A 53 3.13 -2.67 -0.61
CA ILE A 53 3.58 -3.89 0.06
C ILE A 53 2.75 -5.05 -0.46
N THR A 54 3.41 -6.09 -0.97
CA THR A 54 2.74 -7.29 -1.47
C THR A 54 3.06 -8.49 -0.61
N CYS A 55 2.17 -9.47 -0.70
CA CYS A 55 2.31 -10.77 -0.10
C CYS A 55 1.65 -11.80 -1.01
N ASP A 56 2.44 -12.77 -1.45
CA ASP A 56 1.98 -13.82 -2.36
C ASP A 56 1.46 -15.06 -1.61
N ALA A 57 1.05 -16.06 -2.38
CA ALA A 57 0.54 -17.33 -1.85
C ALA A 57 1.63 -18.16 -1.14
N GLU A 58 2.90 -17.87 -1.39
CA GLU A 58 4.06 -18.49 -0.75
C GLU A 58 4.52 -17.73 0.49
N ARG A 59 3.81 -16.64 0.86
CA ARG A 59 4.11 -15.77 2.00
C ARG A 59 5.40 -14.95 1.80
N ASN A 60 5.88 -14.81 0.57
CA ASN A 60 6.93 -13.84 0.28
C ASN A 60 6.34 -12.44 0.35
N VAL A 61 7.05 -11.54 1.01
CA VAL A 61 6.64 -10.14 1.15
C VAL A 61 7.65 -9.29 0.42
N SER A 62 7.15 -8.35 -0.39
CA SER A 62 8.00 -7.33 -0.99
C SER A 62 7.48 -5.94 -0.65
N VAL A 63 8.40 -4.99 -0.55
CA VAL A 63 8.12 -3.57 -0.37
C VAL A 63 8.61 -2.84 -1.60
N SER A 64 7.71 -2.10 -2.22
CA SER A 64 8.05 -1.19 -3.32
C SER A 64 7.83 0.26 -2.93
N PHE A 65 8.73 1.12 -3.39
CA PHE A 65 8.50 2.55 -3.45
C PHE A 65 8.28 2.95 -4.91
N ILE A 66 7.03 3.28 -5.25
CA ILE A 66 6.60 3.56 -6.62
C ILE A 66 6.24 5.04 -6.79
N PHE A 67 6.46 5.57 -7.98
CA PHE A 67 6.16 6.96 -8.32
C PHE A 67 5.72 7.09 -9.78
N PRO A 68 4.95 8.13 -10.12
CA PRO A 68 4.51 8.35 -11.49
C PRO A 68 5.71 8.53 -12.43
N MET A 69 5.66 7.86 -13.57
CA MET A 69 6.69 7.95 -14.61
C MET A 69 6.05 8.34 -15.94
N LYS A 70 6.78 9.13 -16.74
CA LYS A 70 6.38 9.48 -18.12
C LYS A 70 6.97 8.53 -19.16
N GLU A 71 8.09 7.93 -18.82
CA GLU A 71 8.88 7.01 -19.64
C GLU A 71 9.22 5.78 -18.79
N ASP A 72 9.61 4.67 -19.42
CA ASP A 72 9.99 3.47 -18.69
C ASP A 72 11.21 3.72 -17.79
N ILE A 73 11.23 3.07 -16.64
CA ILE A 73 12.37 3.15 -15.73
C ILE A 73 13.53 2.30 -16.25
N ASP A 74 14.76 2.78 -16.08
CA ASP A 74 15.96 1.95 -16.26
C ASP A 74 16.02 0.87 -15.16
N THR A 75 15.69 -0.36 -15.54
CA THR A 75 15.63 -1.52 -14.62
C THR A 75 17.01 -2.05 -14.22
N SER A 76 18.10 -1.50 -14.75
CA SER A 76 19.46 -1.83 -14.31
C SER A 76 19.85 -1.13 -12.99
N LEU A 77 19.08 -0.13 -12.56
CA LEU A 77 19.37 0.65 -11.36
C LEU A 77 19.10 -0.15 -10.07
N LYS A 78 20.00 0.05 -9.09
CA LYS A 78 19.86 -0.43 -7.72
C LYS A 78 19.66 0.76 -6.79
N GLY A 79 18.90 0.57 -5.71
CA GLY A 79 18.64 1.63 -4.75
C GLY A 79 18.30 1.08 -3.37
N VAL A 80 18.30 1.95 -2.37
CA VAL A 80 17.91 1.62 -1.00
C VAL A 80 16.57 2.28 -0.72
N ILE A 81 15.55 1.46 -0.50
CA ILE A 81 14.25 1.90 0.00
C ILE A 81 14.38 2.13 1.51
N VAL A 82 13.94 3.28 1.99
CA VAL A 82 14.01 3.67 3.40
C VAL A 82 12.61 3.92 3.93
N LEU A 83 12.22 3.20 4.98
CA LEU A 83 10.96 3.41 5.70
C LEU A 83 11.25 3.87 7.12
N LYS A 84 10.60 4.94 7.56
CA LYS A 84 10.68 5.41 8.95
C LYS A 84 9.31 5.81 9.46
N VAL A 85 8.88 5.16 10.53
CA VAL A 85 7.59 5.44 11.18
C VAL A 85 7.83 6.31 12.42
N ASP A 86 7.13 7.44 12.49
CA ASP A 86 7.21 8.40 13.59
C ASP A 86 8.67 8.74 13.99
N SER A 87 9.02 8.53 15.27
CA SER A 87 10.37 8.69 15.82
C SER A 87 11.14 7.37 15.93
N GLY A 88 10.63 6.29 15.34
CA GLY A 88 11.28 4.97 15.34
C GLY A 88 12.54 4.92 14.46
N GLU A 89 13.21 3.78 14.50
CA GLU A 89 14.36 3.51 13.64
C GLU A 89 13.94 3.39 12.18
N ALA A 90 14.85 3.76 11.27
CA ALA A 90 14.62 3.63 9.85
C ALA A 90 15.02 2.23 9.37
N VAL A 91 14.07 1.54 8.75
CA VAL A 91 14.31 0.29 8.03
C VAL A 91 14.88 0.65 6.65
N ARG A 92 15.91 -0.09 6.23
CA ARG A 92 16.56 0.06 4.93
C ARG A 92 16.49 -1.27 4.20
N LEU A 93 16.02 -1.24 2.97
CA LEU A 93 15.84 -2.41 2.13
C LEU A 93 16.54 -2.18 0.80
N ASP A 94 17.49 -3.05 0.46
CA ASP A 94 18.14 -3.03 -0.84
C ASP A 94 17.15 -3.50 -1.91
N GLY A 95 16.93 -2.65 -2.91
CA GLY A 95 15.93 -2.87 -3.94
C GLY A 95 16.46 -2.61 -5.35
N GLU A 96 15.70 -3.10 -6.31
CA GLU A 96 16.00 -3.01 -7.73
C GLU A 96 14.90 -2.24 -8.45
N ALA A 97 15.29 -1.45 -9.44
CA ALA A 97 14.37 -0.70 -10.27
C ALA A 97 13.49 -1.66 -11.08
N TYR A 98 12.19 -1.36 -11.14
CA TYR A 98 11.24 -2.15 -11.91
C TYR A 98 10.10 -1.28 -12.42
N GLN A 99 9.55 -1.67 -13.57
CA GLN A 99 8.31 -1.10 -14.08
C GLN A 99 7.13 -1.72 -13.32
N HIS A 100 6.35 -0.92 -12.61
CA HIS A 100 5.19 -1.42 -11.87
C HIS A 100 3.97 -1.59 -12.78
N ASN A 101 3.73 -0.62 -13.66
CA ASN A 101 2.75 -0.66 -14.75
C ASN A 101 3.03 0.49 -15.75
N GLU A 102 2.18 0.71 -16.75
CA GLU A 102 2.35 1.76 -17.78
C GLU A 102 2.48 3.20 -17.24
N LYS A 103 2.07 3.47 -16.00
CA LYS A 103 2.06 4.82 -15.39
C LYS A 103 3.03 4.98 -14.23
N TYR A 104 3.54 3.88 -13.69
CA TYR A 104 4.33 3.87 -12.46
C TYR A 104 5.56 3.00 -12.63
N GLY A 105 6.71 3.57 -12.25
CA GLY A 105 7.95 2.84 -12.00
C GLY A 105 8.29 2.91 -10.52
N GLY A 106 9.34 2.20 -10.12
CA GLY A 106 9.81 2.28 -8.74
C GLY A 106 10.95 1.32 -8.46
N PHE A 107 11.20 1.12 -7.17
CA PHE A 107 12.16 0.16 -6.68
C PHE A 107 11.43 -0.85 -5.80
N LYS A 108 11.76 -2.14 -5.95
CA LYS A 108 11.19 -3.24 -5.16
C LYS A 108 12.30 -3.93 -4.38
N ALA A 109 12.03 -4.23 -3.11
CA ALA A 109 12.89 -5.02 -2.25
C ALA A 109 12.11 -6.18 -1.65
N ASP A 110 12.69 -7.37 -1.67
CA ASP A 110 12.15 -8.52 -0.95
C ASP A 110 12.48 -8.42 0.53
N VAL A 111 11.51 -8.76 1.38
CA VAL A 111 11.62 -8.63 2.83
C VAL A 111 11.99 -9.97 3.45
N GLN A 112 13.04 -9.98 4.27
CA GLN A 112 13.47 -11.14 5.04
C GLN A 112 12.38 -11.59 6.02
N ASP A 113 12.24 -12.90 6.23
CA ASP A 113 11.15 -13.51 7.00
C ASP A 113 10.94 -12.89 8.39
N ASP A 114 12.05 -12.62 9.10
CA ASP A 114 12.06 -12.04 10.45
C ASP A 114 11.66 -10.55 10.48
N GLN A 115 11.68 -9.87 9.34
CA GLN A 115 11.32 -8.45 9.21
C GLN A 115 9.87 -8.23 8.75
N LYS A 116 9.24 -9.21 8.09
CA LYS A 116 7.92 -9.08 7.46
C LYS A 116 6.86 -8.51 8.40
N ALA A 117 6.65 -9.17 9.53
CA ALA A 117 5.65 -8.76 10.51
C ALA A 117 6.03 -7.43 11.16
N THR A 118 7.32 -7.22 11.45
CA THR A 118 7.82 -6.02 12.13
C THR A 118 7.60 -4.75 11.32
N ILE A 119 7.89 -4.77 10.02
CA ILE A 119 7.68 -3.62 9.12
C ILE A 119 6.19 -3.26 9.07
N VAL A 120 5.31 -4.24 8.84
CA VAL A 120 3.87 -4.00 8.72
C VAL A 120 3.26 -3.56 10.06
N LYS A 121 3.67 -4.16 11.19
CA LYS A 121 3.25 -3.76 12.53
C LYS A 121 3.72 -2.34 12.86
N SER A 122 4.94 -1.95 12.45
CA SER A 122 5.45 -0.59 12.60
C SER A 122 4.54 0.42 11.89
N ILE A 123 4.21 0.16 10.61
CA ILE A 123 3.28 1.00 9.84
C ILE A 123 1.91 1.07 10.51
N GLY A 124 1.36 -0.07 10.93
CA GLY A 124 0.06 -0.11 11.63
C GLY A 124 0.04 0.60 12.99
N GLY A 125 1.21 0.75 13.62
CA GLY A 125 1.40 1.47 14.87
C GLY A 125 1.54 2.98 14.73
N ALA A 126 1.73 3.50 13.50
CA ALA A 126 2.00 4.91 13.24
C ALA A 126 0.92 5.84 13.84
N LYS A 127 1.36 6.97 14.40
CA LYS A 127 0.48 7.99 15.00
C LYS A 127 0.60 9.37 14.38
N LYS A 128 1.76 9.71 13.81
CA LYS A 128 2.02 11.06 13.29
C LYS A 128 2.37 11.03 11.81
N LYS A 129 3.36 10.23 11.42
CA LYS A 129 3.87 10.22 10.05
C LYS A 129 4.57 8.92 9.69
N ILE A 130 4.51 8.58 8.41
CA ILE A 130 5.29 7.49 7.82
C ILE A 130 6.10 8.09 6.68
N LEU A 131 7.42 8.15 6.86
CA LEU A 131 8.34 8.60 5.84
C LEU A 131 8.78 7.42 5.00
N ALA A 132 8.63 7.55 3.69
CA ALA A 132 9.16 6.62 2.71
C ALA A 132 10.14 7.35 1.81
N GLY A 133 11.27 6.73 1.49
CA GLY A 133 12.26 7.33 0.63
C GLY A 133 13.06 6.31 -0.15
N LEU A 134 13.84 6.85 -1.07
CA LEU A 134 14.70 6.12 -1.99
C LEU A 134 16.04 6.84 -2.08
N HIS A 135 17.11 6.08 -2.02
CA HIS A 135 18.45 6.53 -2.32
C HIS A 135 19.00 5.70 -3.49
N VAL A 136 19.36 6.34 -4.59
CA VAL A 136 20.02 5.73 -5.75
C VAL A 136 21.44 6.28 -5.81
N GLU A 137 22.40 5.51 -5.33
CA GLU A 137 23.79 5.96 -5.16
C GLU A 137 24.46 6.30 -6.50
N SER A 138 24.21 5.50 -7.55
CA SER A 138 24.77 5.71 -8.90
C SER A 138 24.34 7.03 -9.54
N LEU A 139 23.26 7.64 -9.05
CA LEU A 139 22.71 8.91 -9.53
C LEU A 139 22.91 10.06 -8.52
N ASP A 140 23.58 9.81 -7.39
CA ASP A 140 23.66 10.72 -6.23
C ASP A 140 22.30 11.32 -5.85
N SER A 141 21.25 10.49 -5.90
CA SER A 141 19.87 10.96 -5.79
C SER A 141 19.17 10.42 -4.55
N LYS A 142 18.51 11.32 -3.81
CA LYS A 142 17.69 11.00 -2.63
C LYS A 142 16.33 11.67 -2.74
N HIS A 143 15.28 10.87 -2.57
CA HIS A 143 13.90 11.33 -2.58
C HIS A 143 13.14 10.76 -1.39
N SER A 144 12.19 11.52 -0.85
CA SER A 144 11.32 11.07 0.22
C SER A 144 9.94 11.71 0.16
N VAL A 145 8.96 11.01 0.70
CA VAL A 145 7.58 11.47 0.86
C VAL A 145 7.11 11.26 2.30
N ASP A 146 6.18 12.10 2.72
CA ASP A 146 5.44 11.93 3.97
C ASP A 146 4.06 11.36 3.65
N ILE A 147 3.78 10.17 4.17
CA ILE A 147 2.52 9.44 4.00
C ILE A 147 1.73 9.54 5.30
N SER A 148 0.48 10.01 5.20
CA SER A 148 -0.43 10.06 6.35
C SER A 148 -0.57 8.68 7.01
N PRO A 149 -0.57 8.58 8.35
CA PRO A 149 -0.85 7.32 9.05
C PRO A 149 -2.33 6.92 8.98
N ASP A 150 -3.22 7.72 8.41
CA ASP A 150 -4.65 7.45 8.36
C ASP A 150 -4.94 6.07 7.73
N GLY A 151 -5.77 5.27 8.40
CA GLY A 151 -6.12 3.91 7.96
C GLY A 151 -5.05 2.84 8.15
N SER A 152 -3.81 3.21 8.52
CA SER A 152 -2.66 2.28 8.61
C SER A 152 -2.90 1.11 9.55
N THR A 153 -3.49 1.35 10.72
CA THR A 153 -3.80 0.29 11.69
C THR A 153 -4.73 -0.77 11.12
N LYS A 154 -5.78 -0.36 10.40
CA LYS A 154 -6.73 -1.29 9.79
C LYS A 154 -6.09 -2.06 8.64
N ALA A 155 -5.38 -1.36 7.76
CA ALA A 155 -4.69 -1.95 6.62
C ALA A 155 -3.64 -2.98 7.08
N ALA A 156 -2.76 -2.61 8.02
CA ALA A 156 -1.76 -3.51 8.59
C ALA A 156 -2.40 -4.76 9.19
N GLY A 157 -3.49 -4.62 9.97
CA GLY A 157 -4.19 -5.77 10.54
C GLY A 157 -4.78 -6.71 9.48
N GLN A 158 -5.35 -6.16 8.41
CA GLN A 158 -5.86 -6.94 7.27
C GLN A 158 -4.73 -7.67 6.54
N PHE A 159 -3.61 -6.98 6.29
CA PHE A 159 -2.45 -7.55 5.61
C PHE A 159 -1.82 -8.68 6.42
N LEU A 160 -1.51 -8.45 7.70
CA LEU A 160 -0.94 -9.45 8.60
C LEU A 160 -1.83 -10.71 8.69
N LYS A 161 -3.16 -10.53 8.72
CA LYS A 161 -4.10 -11.64 8.74
C LYS A 161 -4.09 -12.43 7.43
N ALA A 162 -4.20 -11.75 6.28
CA ALA A 162 -4.21 -12.40 4.97
C ALA A 162 -2.91 -13.16 4.68
N CYS A 163 -1.79 -12.64 5.21
CA CYS A 163 -0.46 -13.20 5.03
C CYS A 163 0.00 -14.13 6.14
N GLU A 164 -0.84 -14.42 7.13
CA GLU A 164 -0.50 -15.30 8.25
C GLU A 164 0.79 -14.88 9.01
N LEU A 165 1.03 -13.57 9.12
CA LEU A 165 2.24 -12.97 9.73
C LEU A 165 2.03 -12.50 11.17
N GLN A 166 1.08 -13.09 11.89
CA GLN A 166 0.68 -12.64 13.23
C GLN A 166 1.69 -13.03 14.31
#